data_AF-A0A7S0RJ69-F1
#
_entry.id   AF-A0A7S0RJ69-F1
#
_cell.length_a   1.000
_cell.length_b   1.000
_cell.length_c   1.000
_cell.angle_alpha   90.00
_cell.angle_beta   90.00
_cell.angle_gamma   90.00
#
_symmetry.space_group_name_H-M   'P 1'
#
loop_
_entity.id
_entity.type
_entity.pdbx_description
1 polymer ?
#
loop_
_entity_poly.entity_id
_entity_poly.type
_entity_poly.pdbx_seq_one_letter_code
_entity_poly.pdbx_strand_id
1 'polypeptide(L)'
;ADCGAAVDQCTFDGVWRGKARAGTAYYVSSYFWDRALESGIITDERALSWKATPGAFANKASAVCAHAETAAILKQHPSVKPDQAPFFCLDLAYCHQLLTAGFKLAPASQVTLVKQIEYNGQSIEASWAVGAAVNDLS
;
A
#
# COMPACT_ATOMS: atom_id res chain seq x y z
N ALA A 1 -13.14 18.86 -6.54
CA ALA A 1 -12.34 20.04 -6.89
C ALA A 1 -11.58 19.76 -8.18
N ASP A 2 -11.49 20.75 -9.05
CA ASP A 2 -10.75 20.70 -10.31
C ASP A 2 -9.25 20.87 -10.03
N CYS A 3 -8.40 20.07 -10.68
CA CYS A 3 -6.94 20.18 -10.58
C CYS A 3 -6.29 20.91 -11.77
N GLY A 4 -7.09 21.48 -12.67
CA GLY A 4 -6.62 22.18 -13.87
C GLY A 4 -6.08 21.24 -14.96
N ALA A 5 -6.41 19.95 -14.90
CA ALA A 5 -5.96 18.92 -15.84
C ALA A 5 -7.07 17.91 -16.16
N ALA A 6 -6.79 16.95 -17.05
CA ALA A 6 -7.72 15.86 -17.33
C ALA A 6 -8.05 15.07 -16.06
N VAL A 7 -9.26 14.51 -15.98
CA VAL A 7 -9.78 13.84 -14.76
C VAL A 7 -8.87 12.70 -14.28
N ASP A 8 -8.25 11.96 -15.19
CA ASP A 8 -7.30 10.88 -14.91
C ASP A 8 -5.93 11.37 -14.40
N GLN A 9 -5.67 12.67 -14.50
CA GLN A 9 -4.50 13.38 -14.00
C GLN A 9 -4.77 14.13 -12.68
N CYS A 10 -5.97 13.99 -12.14
CA CYS A 10 -6.32 14.47 -10.79
C CYS A 10 -6.38 13.30 -9.80
N THR A 11 -5.94 13.53 -8.56
CA THR A 11 -6.18 12.60 -7.45
C THR A 11 -7.51 12.90 -6.77
N PHE A 12 -7.45 13.48 -5.58
CA PHE A 12 -8.57 13.92 -4.77
C PHE A 12 -8.29 15.36 -4.33
N ASP A 13 -9.34 16.07 -3.96
CA ASP A 13 -9.27 17.46 -3.49
C ASP A 13 -8.56 18.44 -4.46
N GLY A 14 -8.69 18.22 -5.78
CA GLY A 14 -8.13 19.13 -6.78
C GLY A 14 -6.61 19.06 -6.89
N VAL A 15 -5.98 18.03 -6.35
CA VAL A 15 -4.53 17.84 -6.46
C VAL A 15 -4.18 17.17 -7.79
N TRP A 16 -3.20 17.74 -8.49
CA TRP A 16 -2.65 17.18 -9.73
C TRP A 16 -1.65 16.06 -9.43
N ARG A 17 -1.80 14.90 -10.09
CA ARG A 17 -0.91 13.72 -9.94
C ARG A 17 0.11 13.55 -11.05
N GLY A 18 0.14 14.46 -12.02
CA GLY A 18 0.95 14.28 -13.22
C GLY A 18 0.32 13.32 -14.24
N LYS A 19 0.99 13.22 -15.39
CA LYS A 19 0.58 12.33 -16.49
C LYS A 19 1.18 10.94 -16.29
N ALA A 20 0.33 9.92 -16.18
CA ALA A 20 0.77 8.54 -16.14
C ALA A 20 1.56 8.20 -17.43
N ARG A 21 2.68 7.50 -17.28
CA ARG A 21 3.47 6.99 -18.42
C ARG A 21 3.19 5.50 -18.60
N ALA A 22 3.07 5.06 -19.85
CA ALA A 22 2.98 3.63 -20.13
C ALA A 22 4.23 2.92 -19.61
N GLY A 23 4.05 1.77 -18.95
CA GLY A 23 5.14 0.99 -18.38
C GLY A 23 5.70 1.52 -17.04
N THR A 24 5.06 2.52 -16.40
CA THR A 24 5.46 2.95 -15.05
C THR A 24 5.31 1.81 -14.05
N ALA A 25 6.39 1.50 -13.34
CA ALA A 25 6.38 0.63 -12.17
C ALA A 25 6.08 1.44 -10.91
N TYR A 26 5.16 0.93 -10.07
CA TYR A 26 4.81 1.53 -8.80
C TYR A 26 5.39 0.72 -7.65
N TYR A 27 6.23 1.36 -6.84
CA TYR A 27 6.74 0.83 -5.59
C TYR A 27 6.01 1.52 -4.43
N VAL A 28 5.37 0.74 -3.58
CA VAL A 28 4.50 1.22 -2.50
C VAL A 28 5.04 0.67 -1.18
N SER A 29 5.37 1.53 -0.22
CA SER A 29 6.09 1.13 0.99
C SER A 29 5.32 1.49 2.28
N SER A 30 6.00 1.31 3.42
CA SER A 30 5.54 1.73 4.74
C SER A 30 4.17 1.15 5.10
N TYR A 31 3.17 1.98 5.36
CA TYR A 31 1.87 1.54 5.88
C TYR A 31 1.17 0.49 5.01
N PHE A 32 1.29 0.57 3.68
CA PHE A 32 0.74 -0.43 2.76
C PHE A 32 1.40 -1.80 2.93
N TRP A 33 2.69 -1.84 3.22
CA TRP A 33 3.40 -3.09 3.52
C TRP A 33 2.85 -3.72 4.79
N ASP A 34 2.75 -2.94 5.87
CA ASP A 34 2.32 -3.45 7.17
C ASP A 34 0.89 -4.01 7.11
N ARG A 35 -0.05 -3.27 6.49
CA ARG A 35 -1.43 -3.76 6.28
C ARG A 35 -1.50 -4.98 5.37
N ALA A 36 -0.64 -5.08 4.36
CA ALA A 36 -0.58 -6.23 3.48
C ALA A 36 -0.04 -7.48 4.18
N LEU A 37 0.95 -7.31 5.07
CA LEU A 37 1.48 -8.39 5.89
C LEU A 37 0.42 -8.90 6.88
N GLU A 38 -0.20 -7.99 7.63
CA GLU A 38 -1.20 -8.34 8.63
C GLU A 38 -2.46 -8.98 8.05
N SER A 39 -2.85 -8.58 6.84
CA SER A 39 -4.01 -9.17 6.16
C SER A 39 -3.69 -10.49 5.46
N GLY A 40 -2.41 -10.89 5.42
CA GLY A 40 -1.95 -12.06 4.68
C GLY A 40 -2.08 -11.92 3.17
N ILE A 41 -1.90 -10.70 2.64
CA ILE A 41 -1.59 -10.48 1.21
C ILE A 41 -0.13 -10.88 0.96
N ILE A 42 0.76 -10.48 1.87
CA ILE A 42 2.13 -10.96 1.94
C ILE A 42 2.11 -12.19 2.83
N THR A 43 2.62 -13.32 2.33
CA THR A 43 2.62 -14.59 3.08
C THR A 43 4.00 -15.00 3.58
N ASP A 44 5.06 -14.30 3.16
CA ASP A 44 6.43 -14.50 3.64
C ASP A 44 6.93 -13.24 4.35
N GLU A 45 7.08 -13.33 5.68
CA GLU A 45 7.57 -12.24 6.52
C GLU A 45 9.03 -11.86 6.24
N ARG A 46 9.80 -12.74 5.57
CA ARG A 46 11.20 -12.48 5.18
C ARG A 46 11.31 -11.79 3.82
N ALA A 47 10.20 -11.62 3.10
CA ALA A 47 10.21 -10.95 1.82
C ALA A 47 10.66 -9.49 1.98
N LEU A 48 11.58 -9.06 1.11
CA LEU A 48 11.99 -7.64 1.04
C LEU A 48 10.99 -6.81 0.22
N SER A 49 10.35 -7.46 -0.76
CA SER A 49 9.31 -6.89 -1.62
C SER A 49 8.28 -7.95 -2.01
N TRP A 50 7.08 -7.51 -2.41
CA TRP A 50 5.97 -8.39 -2.77
C TRP A 50 5.12 -7.80 -3.89
N LYS A 51 4.78 -8.60 -4.91
CA LYS A 51 3.87 -8.16 -5.98
C LYS A 51 2.43 -8.32 -5.53
N ALA A 52 1.65 -7.25 -5.62
CA ALA A 52 0.25 -7.23 -5.26
C ALA A 52 -0.57 -6.41 -6.27
N THR A 53 -1.89 -6.36 -6.07
CA THR A 53 -2.79 -5.50 -6.81
C THR A 53 -3.66 -4.70 -5.83
N PRO A 54 -4.17 -3.51 -6.21
CA PRO A 54 -5.13 -2.80 -5.38
C PRO A 54 -6.38 -3.64 -5.06
N GLY A 55 -6.79 -4.54 -5.96
CA GLY A 55 -7.89 -5.47 -5.73
C GLY A 55 -7.64 -6.48 -4.60
N ALA A 56 -6.37 -6.84 -4.33
CA ALA A 56 -6.04 -7.74 -3.21
C ALA A 56 -6.43 -7.10 -1.86
N PHE A 57 -6.22 -5.80 -1.70
CA PHE A 57 -6.67 -5.06 -0.51
C PHE A 57 -8.19 -5.04 -0.39
N ALA A 58 -8.93 -4.86 -1.49
CA ALA A 58 -10.39 -4.91 -1.47
C ALA A 58 -10.91 -6.28 -1.00
N ASN A 59 -10.35 -7.36 -1.54
CA ASN A 59 -10.76 -8.72 -1.17
C ASN A 59 -10.53 -8.99 0.32
N LYS A 60 -9.37 -8.58 0.85
CA LYS A 60 -9.08 -8.70 2.29
C LYS A 60 -9.96 -7.78 3.14
N ALA A 61 -10.19 -6.55 2.69
CA ALA A 61 -11.11 -5.63 3.35
C ALA A 61 -12.50 -6.27 3.49
N SER A 62 -13.09 -6.77 2.40
CA SER A 62 -14.42 -7.41 2.45
C SER A 62 -14.48 -8.59 3.42
N ALA A 63 -13.42 -9.41 3.51
CA ALA A 63 -13.36 -10.50 4.47
C ALA A 63 -13.32 -10.00 5.92
N VAL A 64 -12.47 -9.01 6.22
CA VAL A 64 -12.34 -8.43 7.57
C VAL A 64 -13.62 -7.69 7.98
N CYS A 65 -14.19 -6.88 7.07
CA CYS A 65 -15.38 -6.08 7.32
C CYS A 65 -16.65 -6.93 7.56
N ALA A 66 -16.64 -8.23 7.23
CA ALA A 66 -17.72 -9.15 7.54
C ALA A 66 -17.78 -9.55 9.03
N HIS A 67 -16.75 -9.21 9.81
CA HIS A 67 -16.70 -9.49 11.23
C HIS A 67 -17.09 -8.25 12.05
N ALA A 68 -18.13 -8.39 12.89
CA ALA A 68 -18.56 -7.32 13.80
C ALA A 68 -17.71 -7.24 15.07
N GLU A 69 -17.07 -8.35 15.46
CA GLU A 69 -16.30 -8.44 16.70
C GLU A 69 -14.79 -8.44 16.45
N THR A 70 -14.08 -7.53 17.12
CA THR A 70 -12.63 -7.41 17.08
C THR A 70 -11.90 -8.71 17.46
N ALA A 71 -12.47 -9.51 18.36
CA ALA A 71 -11.89 -10.79 18.77
C ALA A 71 -11.81 -11.80 17.60
N ALA A 72 -12.81 -11.80 16.71
CA ALA A 72 -12.80 -12.66 15.52
C ALA A 72 -11.72 -12.22 14.53
N ILE A 73 -11.51 -10.91 14.38
CA ILE A 73 -10.45 -10.33 13.55
C ILE A 73 -9.07 -10.75 14.08
N LEU A 74 -8.81 -10.56 15.37
CA LEU A 74 -7.53 -10.92 16.00
C LEU A 74 -7.23 -12.42 15.94
N LYS A 75 -8.26 -13.27 16.00
CA LYS A 75 -8.09 -14.72 15.85
C LYS A 75 -7.61 -15.10 14.44
N GLN A 76 -8.07 -14.40 13.41
CA GLN A 76 -7.68 -14.66 12.02
C GLN A 76 -6.41 -13.92 11.62
N HIS A 77 -6.14 -12.76 12.24
CA HIS A 77 -5.03 -11.88 11.96
C HIS A 77 -4.24 -11.59 13.25
N PRO A 78 -3.51 -12.59 13.79
CA PRO A 78 -2.85 -12.49 15.09
C PRO A 78 -1.73 -11.45 15.15
N SER A 79 -1.22 -11.01 14.00
CA SER A 79 -0.22 -9.95 13.90
C SER A 79 -0.80 -8.53 14.06
N VAL A 80 -2.12 -8.38 13.92
CA VAL A 80 -2.80 -7.08 14.15
C VAL A 80 -2.80 -6.79 15.65
N LYS A 81 -2.41 -5.58 16.02
CA LYS A 81 -2.42 -5.17 17.43
C LYS A 81 -3.86 -5.00 17.94
N PRO A 82 -4.18 -5.35 19.20
CA PRO A 82 -5.54 -5.27 19.73
C PRO A 82 -6.20 -3.89 19.63
N ASP A 83 -5.42 -2.82 19.77
CA ASP A 83 -5.87 -1.42 19.64
C ASP A 83 -6.11 -1.00 18.18
N GLN A 84 -5.50 -1.69 17.21
CA GLN A 84 -5.68 -1.44 15.78
C GLN A 84 -6.80 -2.28 15.15
N ALA A 85 -7.12 -3.43 15.74
CA ALA A 85 -8.10 -4.35 15.18
C ALA A 85 -9.50 -3.73 14.91
N PRO A 86 -10.03 -2.78 15.70
CA PRO A 86 -11.29 -2.10 15.36
C PRO A 86 -11.24 -1.30 14.04
N PHE A 87 -10.05 -0.87 13.61
CA PHE A 87 -9.84 -0.06 12.42
C PHE A 87 -9.39 -0.89 11.21
N PHE A 88 -9.11 -2.18 11.38
CA PHE A 88 -8.43 -2.96 10.35
C PHE A 88 -9.23 -3.08 9.03
N CYS A 89 -10.56 -3.18 9.12
CA CYS A 89 -11.45 -3.10 7.95
C CYS A 89 -11.29 -1.76 7.21
N LEU A 90 -11.32 -0.65 7.96
CA LEU A 90 -11.15 0.70 7.42
C LEU A 90 -9.78 0.87 6.76
N ASP A 91 -8.72 0.39 7.42
CA ASP A 91 -7.34 0.48 6.93
C ASP A 91 -7.17 -0.20 5.56
N LEU A 92 -7.70 -1.42 5.40
CA LEU A 92 -7.62 -2.16 4.14
C LEU A 92 -8.48 -1.52 3.04
N ALA A 93 -9.68 -1.06 3.41
CA ALA A 93 -10.54 -0.32 2.50
C ALA A 93 -9.87 0.99 2.05
N TYR A 94 -9.20 1.70 2.96
CA TYR A 94 -8.45 2.91 2.69
C TYR A 94 -7.28 2.64 1.74
N CYS A 95 -6.47 1.60 1.99
CA CYS A 95 -5.40 1.19 1.07
C CYS A 95 -5.94 0.94 -0.35
N HIS A 96 -7.06 0.22 -0.48
CA HIS A 96 -7.70 0.02 -1.78
C HIS A 96 -8.15 1.34 -2.42
N GLN A 97 -8.95 2.14 -1.72
CA GLN A 97 -9.54 3.38 -2.25
C GLN A 97 -8.48 4.42 -2.58
N LEU A 98 -7.42 4.54 -1.79
CA LEU A 98 -6.34 5.48 -2.07
C LEU A 98 -5.62 5.11 -3.36
N LEU A 99 -5.37 3.82 -3.62
CA LEU A 99 -4.72 3.37 -4.86
C LEU A 99 -5.63 3.54 -6.08
N THR A 100 -6.92 3.18 -5.96
CA THR A 100 -7.86 3.19 -7.09
C THR A 100 -8.53 4.54 -7.27
N ALA A 101 -9.34 4.98 -6.31
CA ALA A 101 -10.07 6.23 -6.39
C ALA A 101 -9.13 7.45 -6.25
N GLY A 102 -8.11 7.37 -5.39
CA GLY A 102 -7.11 8.43 -5.26
C GLY A 102 -6.15 8.47 -6.44
N PHE A 103 -5.28 7.48 -6.53
CA PHE A 103 -4.20 7.40 -7.52
C PHE A 103 -4.58 6.78 -8.86
N LYS A 104 -5.87 6.56 -9.13
CA LYS A 104 -6.37 6.17 -10.46
C LYS A 104 -5.69 4.92 -11.03
N LEU A 105 -5.19 4.02 -10.16
CA LEU A 105 -4.67 2.72 -10.59
C LEU A 105 -5.84 1.77 -10.83
N ALA A 106 -5.75 0.97 -11.89
CA ALA A 106 -6.76 -0.06 -12.10
C ALA A 106 -6.67 -1.11 -10.97
N PRO A 107 -7.79 -1.71 -10.53
CA PRO A 107 -7.77 -2.73 -9.49
C PRO A 107 -6.84 -3.92 -9.78
N ALA A 108 -6.59 -4.21 -11.06
CA ALA A 108 -5.71 -5.27 -11.54
C ALA A 108 -4.28 -4.80 -11.85
N SER A 109 -3.98 -3.50 -11.74
CA SER A 109 -2.62 -2.98 -11.95
C SER A 109 -1.66 -3.60 -10.93
N GLN A 110 -0.53 -4.11 -11.41
CA GLN A 110 0.51 -4.63 -10.54
C GLN A 110 1.21 -3.47 -9.82
N VAL A 111 1.34 -3.60 -8.50
CA VAL A 111 2.19 -2.76 -7.66
C VAL A 111 3.21 -3.65 -6.95
N THR A 112 4.37 -3.10 -6.63
CA THR A 112 5.38 -3.75 -5.80
C THR A 112 5.31 -3.15 -4.41
N LEU A 113 4.85 -3.91 -3.43
CA LEU A 113 4.98 -3.57 -2.02
C LEU A 113 6.45 -3.73 -1.62
N VAL A 114 7.04 -2.77 -0.92
CA VAL A 114 8.47 -2.83 -0.54
C VAL A 114 8.67 -2.46 0.92
N LYS A 115 9.41 -3.31 1.63
CA LYS A 115 9.95 -3.02 2.97
C LYS A 115 11.40 -2.60 2.88
N GLN A 116 12.18 -3.37 2.14
CA GLN A 116 13.61 -3.21 2.00
C GLN A 116 14.03 -3.47 0.55
N ILE A 117 15.19 -2.93 0.18
CA ILE A 117 15.86 -3.20 -1.08
C ILE A 117 17.20 -3.87 -0.78
N GLU A 118 17.58 -4.84 -1.61
CA GLU A 118 18.92 -5.41 -1.54
C GLU A 118 19.88 -4.55 -2.36
N TYR A 119 20.98 -4.13 -1.74
CA TYR A 119 22.05 -3.41 -2.39
C TYR A 119 23.40 -3.89 -1.85
N ASN A 120 24.27 -4.38 -2.73
CA ASN A 120 25.59 -4.94 -2.37
C ASN A 120 25.54 -6.01 -1.25
N GLY A 121 24.53 -6.88 -1.27
CA GLY A 121 24.36 -7.94 -0.27
C GLY A 121 23.86 -7.46 1.09
N GLN A 122 23.42 -6.21 1.20
CA GLN A 122 22.81 -5.64 2.40
C GLN A 122 21.35 -5.27 2.15
N SER A 123 20.49 -5.53 3.13
CA SER A 123 19.10 -5.08 3.11
C SER A 123 19.00 -3.67 3.66
N ILE A 124 18.52 -2.74 2.84
CA ILE A 124 18.37 -1.32 3.18
C ILE A 124 16.89 -0.97 3.21
N GLU A 125 16.43 -0.23 4.21
CA GLU A 125 15.03 0.18 4.30
C GLU A 125 14.62 1.03 3.10
N ALA A 126 13.45 0.73 2.54
CA ALA A 126 12.86 1.51 1.46
C ALA A 126 12.25 2.81 2.04
N SER A 127 13.12 3.76 2.35
CA SER A 127 12.77 5.07 2.92
C SER A 127 13.49 6.21 2.20
N TRP A 128 13.10 7.44 2.54
CA TRP A 128 13.67 8.66 1.99
C TRP A 128 15.13 8.89 2.38
N ALA A 129 15.63 8.23 3.45
CA ALA A 129 16.95 8.50 4.02
C ALA A 129 18.09 8.25 3.03
N VAL A 130 18.01 7.17 2.24
CA VAL A 130 19.02 6.87 1.22
C VAL A 130 19.03 7.93 0.12
N GLY A 131 17.85 8.38 -0.32
CA GLY A 131 17.73 9.42 -1.33
C GLY A 131 18.30 10.77 -0.86
N ALA A 132 18.05 11.13 0.39
CA ALA A 132 18.64 12.33 1.01
C ALA A 132 20.17 12.24 1.05
N ALA A 133 20.72 11.10 1.51
CA ALA A 133 22.17 10.90 1.54
C ALA A 133 22.81 10.97 0.14
N VAL A 134 22.16 10.39 -0.89
CA VAL A 134 22.64 10.50 -2.27
C VAL A 134 22.63 11.96 -2.74
N ASN A 135 21.57 12.71 -2.45
CA ASN A 135 21.48 14.13 -2.81
C ASN A 135 22.53 14.99 -2.10
N ASP A 136 22.83 14.70 -0.84
CA ASP A 136 23.85 15.42 -0.08
C ASP A 136 25.28 15.12 -0.58
N LEU A 137 25.48 13.97 -1.23
CA LEU A 137 26.76 13.50 -1.75
C LEU A 137 26.95 13.73 -3.27
N SER A 138 25.90 14.14 -3.98
CA SER A 138 25.92 14.44 -5.43
C SER A 138 26.29 15.88 -5.71
#